data_AF-A0A0F9C7C2-F1
#
_entry.id   AF-A0A0F9C7C2-F1
#
_cell.length_a   1.000
_cell.length_b   1.000
_cell.length_c   1.000
_cell.angle_alpha   90.00
_cell.angle_beta   90.00
_cell.angle_gamma   90.00
#
_symmetry.space_group_name_H-M   'P 1'
#
loop_
_entity.id
_entity.type
_entity.pdbx_description
1 polymer ?
#
loop_
_entity_poly.entity_id
_entity_poly.type
_entity_poly.pdbx_seq_one_letter_code
_entity_poly.pdbx_strand_id
1 'polypeptide(L)'
;AAAVGVLPEVEKVALFGSVGRPLEKEVPRFRKFRRAGIEIWHECKDVDLAVWVSNLGRLKALQKARSRAVGELLASQNIGVAHHQVDVFVLEPSTDRYLGRLCCFGKCPKGKEECRVAGCGATPFLRRHEGFAFDWPAASQDVVVLYETDSRHA
;
A
#
# COMPACT_ATOMS: atom_id res chain seq x y z
N ALA A 1 -1.41 -3.41 -10.78
CA ALA A 1 -1.17 -2.02 -11.20
C ALA A 1 -2.15 -1.53 -12.26
N ALA A 2 -2.41 -2.29 -13.33
CA ALA A 2 -3.31 -1.86 -14.42
C ALA A 2 -4.67 -1.30 -13.96
N ALA A 3 -5.39 -1.98 -13.06
CA ALA A 3 -6.67 -1.49 -12.56
C ALA A 3 -6.59 -0.17 -11.77
N VAL A 4 -5.43 0.16 -11.19
CA VAL A 4 -5.19 1.38 -10.41
C VAL A 4 -4.65 2.50 -11.31
N GLY A 5 -3.70 2.20 -12.21
CA GLY A 5 -3.08 3.17 -13.12
C GLY A 5 -3.98 3.67 -14.25
N VAL A 6 -5.19 3.13 -14.42
CA VAL A 6 -6.20 3.69 -15.34
C VAL A 6 -6.91 4.92 -14.77
N LEU A 7 -6.72 5.23 -13.49
CA LEU A 7 -7.28 6.42 -12.88
C LEU A 7 -6.42 7.64 -13.26
N PRO A 8 -7.00 8.71 -13.84
CA PRO A 8 -6.24 9.86 -14.33
C PRO A 8 -5.50 10.63 -13.23
N GLU A 9 -5.99 10.55 -11.99
CA GLU A 9 -5.32 11.15 -10.84
C GLU A 9 -4.08 10.37 -10.35
N VAL A 10 -3.87 9.13 -10.79
CA VAL A 10 -2.73 8.29 -10.38
C VAL A 10 -1.56 8.54 -11.33
N GLU A 11 -0.44 9.01 -10.79
CA GLU A 11 0.76 9.30 -11.57
C GLU A 11 1.79 8.18 -11.48
N LYS A 12 1.85 7.48 -10.34
CA LYS A 12 2.83 6.42 -10.10
C LYS A 12 2.27 5.38 -9.13
N VAL A 13 2.63 4.12 -9.37
CA VAL A 13 2.39 3.01 -8.45
C VAL A 13 3.68 2.24 -8.26
N ALA A 14 4.11 2.10 -7.01
CA ALA A 14 5.24 1.28 -6.64
C ALA A 14 4.83 0.25 -5.59
N LEU A 15 5.34 -0.96 -5.74
CA LEU A 15 5.27 -2.04 -4.75
C LEU A 15 6.51 -1.94 -3.85
N PHE A 16 6.31 -2.04 -2.55
CA PHE A 16 7.39 -2.05 -1.57
C PHE A 16 7.07 -3.00 -0.41
N GLY A 17 7.83 -2.90 0.67
CA GLY A 17 7.65 -3.76 1.84
C GLY A 17 8.17 -5.17 1.60
N SER A 18 7.69 -6.15 2.37
CA SER A 18 8.19 -7.53 2.31
C SER A 18 8.05 -8.16 0.92
N VAL A 19 7.01 -7.80 0.17
CA VAL A 19 6.76 -8.35 -1.18
C VAL A 19 7.61 -7.65 -2.25
N GLY A 20 8.04 -6.40 -2.01
CA GLY A 20 8.85 -5.63 -2.96
C GLY A 20 10.33 -5.99 -2.98
N ARG A 21 10.85 -6.57 -1.89
CA ARG A 21 12.25 -6.97 -1.76
C ARG A 21 12.50 -8.42 -2.20
N PRO A 22 13.72 -8.77 -2.67
CA PRO A 22 14.09 -10.15 -2.96
C PRO A 22 13.89 -11.07 -1.76
N LEU A 23 13.41 -12.31 -1.98
CA LEU A 23 13.30 -13.30 -0.91
C LEU A 23 14.67 -13.56 -0.28
N GLU A 24 14.74 -13.37 1.03
CA GLU A 24 15.95 -13.53 1.82
C GLU A 24 15.67 -14.37 3.06
N LYS A 25 16.70 -15.08 3.52
CA LYS A 25 16.64 -15.79 4.79
C LYS A 25 16.88 -14.81 5.93
N GLU A 26 16.03 -14.88 6.95
CA GLU A 26 16.15 -14.11 8.17
C GLU A 26 16.00 -15.02 9.40
N VAL A 27 16.63 -14.63 10.50
CA VAL A 27 16.39 -15.26 11.81
C VAL A 27 15.20 -14.53 12.46
N PRO A 28 14.04 -15.18 12.63
CA PRO A 28 12.85 -14.50 13.13
C PRO A 28 13.06 -13.90 14.50
N ARG A 29 12.33 -12.82 14.79
CA ARG A 29 12.38 -12.18 16.10
C ARG A 29 11.94 -13.08 17.26
N PHE A 30 11.25 -14.18 16.98
CA PHE A 30 10.77 -15.12 17.99
C PHE A 30 11.93 -15.86 18.65
N ARG A 31 11.98 -15.79 19.98
CA ARG A 31 13.08 -16.28 20.84
C ARG A 31 13.52 -17.72 20.54
N LYS A 32 12.59 -18.61 20.17
CA LYS A 32 12.89 -20.01 19.86
C LYS A 32 13.82 -20.17 18.65
N PHE A 33 13.56 -19.42 17.57
CA PHE A 33 14.38 -19.48 16.36
C PHE A 33 15.69 -18.72 16.55
N ARG A 34 15.62 -17.55 17.20
CA ARG A 34 16.79 -16.72 17.47
C ARG A 34 17.86 -17.44 18.29
N ARG A 35 17.48 -18.18 19.34
CA ARG A 35 18.41 -18.95 20.17
C ARG A 35 19.06 -20.12 19.42
N ALA A 36 18.34 -20.70 18.48
CA ALA A 36 18.79 -21.85 17.71
C ALA A 36 19.49 -21.45 16.39
N GLY A 37 19.59 -20.15 16.08
CA GLY A 37 20.13 -19.67 14.81
C GLY A 37 19.37 -20.16 13.58
N ILE A 38 18.09 -20.49 13.74
CA ILE A 38 17.29 -21.06 12.64
C ILE A 38 16.88 -19.94 11.70
N GLU A 39 17.39 -20.02 10.48
CA GLU A 39 17.00 -19.17 9.36
C GLU A 39 15.74 -19.71 8.68
N ILE A 40 14.80 -18.81 8.40
CA ILE A 40 13.65 -19.07 7.54
C ILE A 40 13.57 -18.00 6.47
N TRP A 41 12.87 -18.26 5.38
CA TRP A 41 12.52 -17.20 4.43
C TRP A 41 11.67 -16.14 5.14
N HIS A 42 11.96 -14.87 4.87
CA HIS A 42 11.16 -13.79 5.43
C HIS A 42 9.68 -13.94 5.06
N GLU A 43 8.81 -13.45 5.92
CA GLU A 43 7.37 -13.60 5.75
C GLU A 43 6.78 -12.41 4.97
N CYS A 44 5.99 -12.70 3.93
CA CYS A 44 5.25 -11.71 3.15
C CYS A 44 3.77 -11.73 3.56
N LYS A 45 3.39 -10.87 4.52
CA LYS A 45 2.02 -10.88 5.10
C LYS A 45 1.02 -10.06 4.31
N ASP A 46 1.47 -8.89 3.89
CA ASP A 46 0.66 -7.85 3.27
C ASP A 46 1.37 -7.37 2.00
N VAL A 47 0.61 -6.72 1.12
CA VAL A 47 1.09 -6.09 -0.11
C VAL A 47 1.05 -4.59 0.10
N ASP A 48 2.22 -3.97 0.17
CA ASP A 48 2.35 -2.52 0.37
C ASP A 48 2.50 -1.82 -1.00
N LEU A 49 1.54 -0.97 -1.33
CA LEU A 49 1.57 -0.14 -2.53
C LEU A 49 1.70 1.33 -2.16
N ALA A 50 2.68 2.01 -2.70
CA ALA A 50 2.72 3.46 -2.74
C ALA A 50 2.11 3.97 -4.03
N VAL A 51 1.16 4.90 -3.91
CA VAL A 51 0.41 5.45 -5.02
C VAL A 51 0.46 6.97 -4.94
N TRP A 52 1.07 7.59 -5.94
CA TRP A 52 1.13 9.04 -6.07
C TRP A 52 -0.14 9.52 -6.77
N VAL A 53 -0.85 10.42 -6.10
CA VAL A 53 -2.17 10.88 -6.54
C VAL A 53 -2.22 12.41 -6.55
N SER A 54 -2.46 13.00 -7.71
CA SER A 54 -2.58 14.47 -7.86
C SER A 54 -3.87 15.03 -7.28
N ASN A 55 -4.91 14.21 -7.13
CA ASN A 55 -6.20 14.63 -6.62
C ASN A 55 -6.86 13.57 -5.71
N LEU A 56 -7.17 13.95 -4.47
CA LEU A 56 -7.77 13.06 -3.47
C LEU A 56 -9.30 12.91 -3.57
N GLY A 57 -9.97 13.65 -4.45
CA GLY A 57 -11.43 13.65 -4.60
C GLY A 57 -12.01 12.30 -5.06
N ARG A 58 -11.17 11.41 -5.58
CA ARG A 58 -11.57 10.12 -6.17
C ARG A 58 -10.98 8.90 -5.46
N LEU A 59 -10.56 9.03 -4.20
CA LEU A 59 -10.05 7.88 -3.41
C LEU A 59 -11.06 6.71 -3.30
N LYS A 60 -12.37 6.95 -3.40
CA LYS A 60 -13.36 5.86 -3.51
C LYS A 60 -13.19 5.03 -4.80
N ALA A 61 -12.84 5.66 -5.92
CA ALA A 61 -12.55 4.97 -7.16
C ALA A 61 -11.27 4.14 -7.02
N LEU A 62 -10.23 4.70 -6.41
CA LEU A 62 -9.00 3.97 -6.08
C LEU A 62 -9.27 2.75 -5.17
N GLN A 63 -10.12 2.88 -4.16
CA GLN A 63 -10.54 1.76 -3.31
C GLN A 63 -11.22 0.66 -4.12
N LYS A 64 -12.16 1.02 -5.00
CA LYS A 64 -12.86 0.06 -5.86
C LYS A 64 -11.89 -0.62 -6.83
N ALA A 65 -10.97 0.13 -7.41
CA ALA A 65 -9.93 -0.38 -8.31
C ALA A 65 -9.06 -1.43 -7.60
N ARG A 66 -8.59 -1.15 -6.37
CA ARG A 66 -7.88 -2.13 -5.54
C ARG A 66 -8.72 -3.39 -5.33
N SER A 67 -9.95 -3.25 -4.83
CA SER A 67 -10.82 -4.41 -4.56
C SER A 67 -11.11 -5.24 -5.81
N ARG A 68 -11.27 -4.58 -6.97
CA ARG A 68 -11.42 -5.24 -8.26
C ARG A 68 -10.17 -6.02 -8.66
N ALA A 69 -8.99 -5.42 -8.53
CA ALA A 69 -7.72 -6.04 -8.88
C ALA A 69 -7.48 -7.36 -8.12
N VAL A 70 -7.75 -7.38 -6.80
CA VAL A 70 -7.62 -8.62 -6.01
C VAL A 70 -8.69 -9.66 -6.38
N GLY A 71 -9.91 -9.22 -6.73
CA GLY A 71 -10.95 -10.13 -7.25
C GLY A 71 -10.58 -10.76 -8.60
N GLU A 72 -10.01 -9.98 -9.51
CA GLU A 72 -9.52 -10.45 -10.81
C GLU A 72 -8.33 -11.41 -10.64
N LEU A 73 -7.42 -11.13 -9.71
CA LEU A 73 -6.30 -12.01 -9.38
C LEU A 73 -6.77 -13.38 -8.88
N LEU A 74 -7.76 -13.39 -7.97
CA LEU A 74 -8.37 -14.63 -7.51
C LEU A 74 -9.07 -15.37 -8.66
N ALA A 75 -9.86 -14.68 -9.48
CA ALA A 75 -10.61 -15.31 -10.57
C ALA A 75 -9.71 -15.89 -11.67
N SER A 76 -8.60 -15.21 -11.99
CA SER A 76 -7.73 -15.58 -13.11
C SER A 76 -6.57 -16.49 -12.73
N GLN A 77 -6.04 -16.37 -11.51
CA GLN A 77 -4.83 -17.08 -11.07
C GLN A 77 -5.05 -17.93 -9.81
N ASN A 78 -6.27 -17.92 -9.25
CA ASN A 78 -6.59 -18.59 -7.98
C ASN A 78 -5.70 -18.13 -6.80
N ILE A 79 -5.19 -16.90 -6.86
CA ILE A 79 -4.39 -16.28 -5.79
C ILE A 79 -5.32 -15.41 -4.94
N GLY A 80 -5.60 -15.87 -3.72
CA GLY A 80 -6.45 -15.18 -2.77
C GLY A 80 -5.67 -14.21 -1.87
N VAL A 81 -5.85 -12.90 -2.08
CA VAL A 81 -5.38 -11.86 -1.16
C VAL A 81 -6.58 -11.05 -0.71
N ALA A 82 -6.76 -10.90 0.60
CA ALA A 82 -7.85 -10.08 1.09
C ALA A 82 -7.57 -8.61 0.81
N HIS A 83 -8.59 -7.83 0.44
CA HIS A 83 -8.43 -6.41 0.14
C HIS A 83 -7.85 -5.56 1.30
N HIS A 84 -7.93 -6.05 2.54
CA HIS A 84 -7.34 -5.41 3.72
C HIS A 84 -5.87 -5.80 3.97
N GLN A 85 -5.35 -6.80 3.26
CA GLN A 85 -3.93 -7.15 3.18
C GLN A 85 -3.23 -6.37 2.05
N VAL A 86 -3.96 -5.51 1.32
CA VAL A 86 -3.38 -4.61 0.32
C VAL A 86 -3.44 -3.19 0.88
N ASP A 87 -2.34 -2.78 1.50
CA ASP A 87 -2.16 -1.46 2.05
C ASP A 87 -1.76 -0.49 0.94
N VAL A 88 -2.53 0.58 0.78
CA VAL A 88 -2.26 1.61 -0.22
C VAL A 88 -1.90 2.91 0.48
N PHE A 89 -0.63 3.28 0.41
CA PHE A 89 -0.05 4.50 0.91
C PHE A 89 -0.20 5.59 -0.15
N VAL A 90 -0.89 6.68 0.22
CA VAL A 90 -1.18 7.78 -0.70
C VAL A 90 -0.10 8.84 -0.53
N LEU A 91 0.62 9.14 -1.61
CA LEU A 91 1.70 10.12 -1.66
C LEU A 91 1.33 11.29 -2.55
N GLU A 92 1.85 12.46 -2.20
CA GLU A 92 1.78 13.66 -3.03
C GLU A 92 2.83 13.58 -4.14
N PRO A 93 2.44 13.79 -5.42
CA PRO A 93 3.39 13.93 -6.52
C PRO A 93 4.48 14.96 -6.26
N SER A 94 5.68 14.73 -6.80
CA SER A 94 6.87 15.60 -6.73
C SER A 94 7.51 15.79 -5.34
N THR A 95 6.75 15.70 -4.24
CA THR A 95 7.27 15.91 -2.88
C THR A 95 7.44 14.61 -2.09
N ASP A 96 6.87 13.50 -2.61
CA ASP A 96 6.79 12.20 -1.94
C ASP A 96 6.13 12.25 -0.55
N ARG A 97 5.41 13.34 -0.27
CA ARG A 97 4.84 13.58 1.06
C ARG A 97 3.72 12.58 1.32
N TYR A 98 3.84 11.87 2.44
CA TYR A 98 2.80 10.93 2.89
C TYR A 98 1.52 11.65 3.34
N LEU A 99 0.42 11.38 2.64
CA LEU A 99 -0.88 12.00 2.89
C LEU A 99 -1.75 11.14 3.84
N GLY A 100 -1.61 9.83 3.75
CA GLY A 100 -2.36 8.88 4.56
C GLY A 100 -2.47 7.52 3.88
N ARG A 101 -3.30 6.64 4.44
CA ARG A 101 -3.56 5.31 3.86
C ARG A 101 -4.96 5.28 3.27
N LEU A 102 -5.14 4.62 2.14
CA LEU A 102 -6.46 4.34 1.60
C LEU A 102 -7.23 3.44 2.57
N CYS A 103 -8.41 3.89 3.00
CA CYS A 103 -9.19 3.17 3.98
C CYS A 103 -9.68 1.83 3.43
N CYS A 104 -9.48 0.75 4.20
CA CYS A 104 -10.03 -0.57 3.89
C CYS A 104 -11.55 -0.67 4.14
N PHE A 105 -12.13 0.19 4.98
CA PHE A 105 -13.57 0.22 5.22
C PHE A 105 -14.35 0.87 4.07
N GLY A 106 -15.60 0.44 3.87
CA GLY A 106 -16.50 1.02 2.84
C GLY A 106 -16.91 2.49 3.06
N LYS A 107 -16.49 3.12 4.15
CA LYS A 107 -16.56 4.57 4.40
C LYS A 107 -15.44 4.97 5.36
N CYS A 108 -14.95 6.21 5.25
CA CYS A 108 -14.00 6.79 6.21
C CYS A 108 -14.46 8.20 6.58
N PRO A 109 -14.66 8.51 7.87
CA PRO A 109 -14.54 7.59 9.01
C PRO A 109 -15.68 6.55 9.05
N LYS A 110 -15.39 5.33 9.56
CA LYS A 110 -16.40 4.28 9.77
C LYS A 110 -17.06 4.35 11.15
N GLY A 111 -16.50 5.16 12.07
CA GLY A 111 -16.88 5.21 13.48
C GLY A 111 -16.27 4.08 14.32
N LYS A 112 -15.23 3.41 13.80
CA LYS A 112 -14.42 2.44 14.55
C LYS A 112 -13.38 3.17 15.40
N GLU A 113 -12.78 2.47 16.35
CA GLU A 113 -11.78 3.04 17.26
C GLU A 113 -10.61 3.66 16.48
N GLU A 114 -10.16 2.99 15.42
CA GLU A 114 -9.07 3.45 14.57
C GLU A 114 -9.43 4.67 13.72
N CYS A 115 -10.71 5.07 13.69
CA CYS A 115 -11.15 6.31 13.05
C CYS A 115 -11.09 7.51 13.99
N ARG A 116 -10.80 7.32 15.29
CA ARG A 116 -10.74 8.41 16.29
C ARG A 116 -9.48 9.26 16.18
N VAL A 117 -8.50 8.85 15.38
CA VAL A 117 -7.30 9.62 15.08
C VAL A 117 -7.69 10.98 14.49
N ALA A 118 -7.13 12.07 15.03
CA ALA A 118 -7.40 13.41 14.56
C ALA A 118 -7.17 13.55 13.04
N GLY A 119 -8.14 14.15 12.35
CA GLY A 119 -8.12 14.31 10.88
C GLY A 119 -8.37 13.03 10.07
N CYS A 120 -8.64 11.88 10.68
CA CYS A 120 -8.98 10.65 9.96
C CYS A 120 -10.30 10.82 9.18
N GLY A 121 -10.24 10.62 7.87
CA GLY A 121 -11.39 10.83 6.99
C GLY A 121 -11.78 12.28 6.77
N ALA A 122 -10.95 13.26 7.16
CA ALA A 122 -11.14 14.67 6.78
C ALA A 122 -11.21 14.81 5.26
N THR A 123 -10.39 14.03 4.55
CA THR A 123 -10.62 13.67 3.15
C THR A 123 -11.29 12.28 3.11
N PRO A 124 -12.46 12.12 2.45
CA PRO A 124 -13.14 10.83 2.37
C PRO A 124 -12.21 9.73 1.85
N PHE A 125 -12.25 8.57 2.52
CA PHE A 125 -11.40 7.39 2.26
C PHE A 125 -9.90 7.56 2.55
N LEU A 126 -9.44 8.71 3.05
CA LEU A 126 -8.07 8.89 3.53
C LEU A 126 -7.99 8.65 5.04
N ARG A 127 -7.44 7.51 5.43
CA ARG A 127 -7.25 7.10 6.82
C ARG A 127 -5.93 7.65 7.36
N ARG A 128 -5.97 8.11 8.62
CA ARG A 128 -4.79 8.44 9.43
C ARG A 128 -4.54 7.33 10.44
N HIS A 129 -3.28 7.04 10.71
CA HIS A 129 -2.84 6.06 11.69
C HIS A 129 -2.08 6.81 12.79
N GLU A 130 -2.45 6.59 14.04
CA GLU A 130 -1.81 7.23 15.17
C GLU A 130 -0.33 6.81 15.28
N GLY A 131 0.56 7.78 15.50
CA GLY A 131 2.00 7.54 15.63
C GLY A 131 2.70 7.00 14.39
N PHE A 132 2.01 6.88 13.25
CA PHE A 132 2.59 6.33 12.03
C PHE A 132 3.47 7.37 11.32
N ALA A 133 4.74 7.04 11.16
CA ALA A 133 5.67 7.75 10.28
C ALA A 133 5.89 6.88 9.04
N PHE A 134 5.74 7.48 7.86
CA PHE A 134 6.07 6.81 6.62
C PHE A 134 7.57 6.85 6.40
N ASP A 135 8.18 5.67 6.29
CA ASP A 135 9.60 5.51 5.99
C ASP A 135 9.72 4.87 4.61
N TRP A 136 10.23 5.65 3.65
CA TRP A 136 10.38 5.20 2.28
C TRP A 136 11.65 4.36 2.15
N PRO A 137 11.63 3.19 1.46
CA PRO A 137 12.82 2.39 1.29
C PRO A 137 13.96 3.18 0.65
N ALA A 138 15.12 3.18 1.29
CA ALA A 138 16.31 3.85 0.78
C ALA A 138 16.92 3.11 -0.43
N ALA A 139 16.78 1.78 -0.47
CA ALA A 139 17.33 0.95 -1.53
C ALA A 139 16.31 0.75 -2.66
N SER A 140 16.69 1.10 -3.88
CA SER A 140 15.82 0.95 -5.06
C SER A 140 15.45 -0.50 -5.36
N GLN A 141 16.26 -1.47 -4.93
CA GLN A 141 15.98 -2.90 -5.12
C GLN A 141 14.81 -3.42 -4.27
N ASP A 142 14.41 -2.68 -3.23
CA ASP A 142 13.28 -3.03 -2.36
C ASP A 142 11.95 -2.46 -2.88
N VAL A 143 12.00 -1.82 -4.05
CA VAL A 143 10.88 -1.12 -4.67
C VAL A 143 10.74 -1.58 -6.11
N VAL A 144 9.54 -2.00 -6.49
CA VAL A 144 9.20 -2.34 -7.87
C VAL A 144 8.21 -1.31 -8.40
N VAL A 145 8.63 -0.48 -9.34
CA VAL A 145 7.71 0.44 -10.04
C VAL A 145 6.82 -0.37 -10.97
N LEU A 146 5.52 -0.34 -10.72
CA LEU A 146 4.54 -1.11 -11.48
C LEU A 146 3.81 -0.26 -12.53
N TYR A 147 3.81 1.06 -12.36
CA TYR A 147 3.18 2.03 -13.25
C TYR A 147 3.77 3.41 -12.98
N GLU A 148 4.01 4.18 -14.03
CA GLU A 148 4.40 5.58 -13.97
C GLU A 148 3.90 6.26 -15.25
N THR A 149 3.27 7.44 -15.15
CA THR A 149 2.96 8.26 -16.31
C THR A 149 4.26 8.91 -16.81
N ASP A 150 4.44 9.00 -18.14
CA ASP A 150 5.53 9.80 -18.70
C ASP A 150 5.24 11.28 -18.46
N SER A 151 5.62 11.80 -17.30
CA SER A 151 5.55 13.23 -16.98
C SER A 151 6.77 13.99 -17.53
N ARG A 152 7.25 13.64 -18.74
CA ARG A 152 8.12 14.52 -19.51
C ARG A 152 7.20 15.32 -20.42
N HIS A 153 7.19 16.65 -20.26
CA HIS A 153 6.34 17.65 -20.92
C HIS A 153 5.02 17.96 -20.19
N ALA A 154 5.14 18.72 -19.11
CA ALA A 154 4.19 19.78 -18.78
C ALA A 154 5.00 21.07 -18.60
#